data_AF-A0AA36F3E1-F1
#
_entry.id   AF-A0AA36F3E1-F1
#
_cell.length_a   1.000
_cell.length_b   1.000
_cell.length_c   1.000
_cell.angle_alpha   90.00
_cell.angle_beta   90.00
_cell.angle_gamma   90.00
#
_symmetry.space_group_name_H-M   'P 1'
#
loop_
_entity.id
_entity.type
_entity.pdbx_description
1 polymer ?
#
loop_
_entity_poly.entity_id
_entity_poly.type
_entity_poly.pdbx_seq_one_letter_code
_entity_poly.pdbx_strand_id
1 'polypeptide(L)'
;MTRSRDEVRRLNAMFQQAARKDKEKYWNEECARAEEANRKGNMRELYQHVKKTRTAFMARQATIRGRNGEELHDQKGIRKRWKEYTEQLYAGNNLDEQAEDKPLELELEPDILEDEVVWAMKQLANRKGPGTDGIPLELLKPIPTKTLTSLCQRIWRTCKTQPYHKINENLRYINVNSNHPHSIKKSLINNISKRISLLSYDLEIFNKHATYYNEALREAAIGSKYLLQQDIL
;
A
#
# COMPACT_ATOMS: atom_id res chain seq x y z
N MET A 1 -38.59 -1.93 -42.61
CA MET A 1 -38.85 -0.59 -42.03
C MET A 1 -37.86 -0.37 -40.88
N THR A 2 -36.74 0.28 -41.16
CA THR A 2 -35.73 0.63 -40.16
C THR A 2 -36.21 1.86 -39.39
N ARG A 3 -36.51 1.71 -38.09
CA ARG A 3 -36.82 2.86 -37.21
C ARG A 3 -35.66 3.86 -37.28
N SER A 4 -35.96 5.14 -37.46
CA SER A 4 -34.94 6.19 -37.53
C SER A 4 -34.15 6.23 -36.22
N ARG A 5 -32.84 6.53 -36.29
CA ARG A 5 -31.94 6.60 -35.11
C ARG A 5 -32.49 7.53 -34.02
N ASP A 6 -33.20 8.58 -34.42
CA ASP A 6 -33.81 9.54 -33.51
C ASP A 6 -35.09 9.02 -32.85
N GLU A 7 -35.84 8.17 -33.53
CA GLU A 7 -37.00 7.48 -32.98
C GLU A 7 -36.58 6.47 -31.90
N VAL A 8 -35.49 5.73 -32.13
CA VAL A 8 -34.90 4.81 -31.15
C VAL A 8 -34.41 5.55 -29.91
N ARG A 9 -33.74 6.71 -30.10
CA ARG A 9 -33.31 7.57 -28.98
C ARG A 9 -34.48 8.08 -28.17
N ARG A 10 -35.55 8.55 -28.83
CA ARG A 10 -36.77 9.04 -28.17
C ARG A 10 -37.45 7.94 -27.37
N LEU A 11 -37.63 6.75 -27.95
CA LEU A 11 -38.25 5.61 -27.29
C LEU A 11 -37.43 5.15 -26.08
N ASN A 12 -36.10 5.09 -26.19
CA ASN A 12 -35.23 4.76 -25.06
C ASN A 12 -35.31 5.83 -23.96
N ALA A 13 -35.34 7.12 -24.31
CA ALA A 13 -35.52 8.19 -23.32
C ALA A 13 -36.85 8.08 -22.56
N MET A 14 -37.96 7.78 -23.27
CA MET A 14 -39.26 7.55 -22.65
C MET A 14 -39.26 6.32 -21.73
N PHE A 15 -38.65 5.23 -22.18
CA PHE A 15 -38.49 4.01 -21.38
C PHE A 15 -37.69 4.29 -20.10
N GLN A 16 -36.54 4.96 -20.21
CA GLN A 16 -35.71 5.32 -19.06
C GLN A 16 -36.44 6.26 -18.10
N GLN A 17 -37.24 7.19 -18.61
CA GLN A 17 -38.05 8.07 -17.77
C GLN A 17 -39.13 7.28 -17.02
N ALA A 18 -39.83 6.36 -17.68
CA ALA A 18 -40.81 5.49 -17.03
C ALA A 18 -40.15 4.59 -15.98
N ALA A 19 -39.02 3.97 -16.30
CA ALA A 19 -38.26 3.14 -15.37
C ALA A 19 -37.76 3.91 -14.14
N ARG A 20 -37.34 5.18 -14.31
CA ARG A 20 -36.96 6.04 -13.19
C ARG A 20 -38.15 6.37 -12.29
N LYS A 21 -39.30 6.72 -12.88
CA LYS A 21 -40.53 6.99 -12.11
C LYS A 21 -41.00 5.77 -11.33
N ASP A 22 -40.96 4.59 -11.95
CA ASP A 22 -41.35 3.33 -11.30
C ASP A 22 -40.40 2.97 -10.16
N LYS A 23 -39.08 3.11 -10.39
CA LYS A 23 -38.06 2.94 -9.35
C LYS A 23 -38.25 3.90 -8.18
N GLU A 24 -38.50 5.17 -8.46
CA GLU A 24 -38.75 6.20 -7.43
C GLU A 24 -40.00 5.87 -6.61
N LYS A 25 -41.10 5.50 -7.29
CA LYS A 25 -42.33 5.07 -6.63
C LYS A 25 -42.11 3.87 -5.70
N TYR A 26 -41.41 2.85 -6.17
CA TYR A 26 -41.05 1.68 -5.36
C TYR A 26 -40.27 2.06 -4.09
N TRP A 27 -39.26 2.93 -4.21
CA TRP A 27 -38.47 3.34 -3.05
C TRP A 27 -39.26 4.21 -2.08
N ASN A 28 -40.13 5.09 -2.57
CA ASN A 28 -41.02 5.87 -1.72
C ASN A 28 -41.98 4.97 -0.92
N GLU A 29 -42.54 3.93 -1.54
CA GLU A 29 -43.40 2.96 -0.87
C GLU A 29 -42.65 2.08 0.15
N GLU A 30 -41.39 1.72 -0.12
CA GLU A 30 -40.53 1.01 0.84
C GLU A 30 -40.15 1.90 2.03
N CYS A 31 -39.83 3.18 1.80
CA CYS A 31 -39.55 4.15 2.87
C CYS A 31 -40.78 4.36 3.77
N ALA A 32 -41.96 4.56 3.18
CA ALA A 32 -43.21 4.72 3.93
C ALA A 32 -43.52 3.50 4.81
N ARG A 33 -43.26 2.28 4.31
CA ARG A 33 -43.41 1.04 5.10
C ARG A 33 -42.42 0.96 6.25
N ALA A 34 -41.17 1.36 6.04
CA ALA A 34 -40.16 1.40 7.10
C ALA A 34 -40.51 2.43 8.19
N GLU A 35 -40.99 3.62 7.82
CA GLU A 35 -41.45 4.66 8.75
C GLU A 35 -42.64 4.19 9.58
N GLU A 36 -43.61 3.52 8.95
CA GLU A 36 -44.78 2.96 9.62
C GLU A 36 -44.40 1.85 10.62
N ALA A 37 -43.45 0.98 10.24
CA ALA A 37 -42.91 -0.05 11.13
C ALA A 37 -42.20 0.57 12.34
N ASN A 38 -41.45 1.66 12.14
CA ASN A 38 -40.82 2.41 13.22
C ASN A 38 -41.85 3.04 14.15
N ARG A 39 -42.90 3.67 13.61
CA ARG A 39 -44.01 4.27 14.37
C ARG A 39 -44.74 3.24 15.23
N LYS A 40 -44.93 2.02 14.72
CA LYS A 40 -45.57 0.90 15.43
C LYS A 40 -44.63 0.17 16.40
N GLY A 41 -43.36 0.55 16.49
CA GLY A 41 -42.36 -0.13 17.32
C GLY A 41 -41.96 -1.53 16.80
N ASN A 42 -42.29 -1.88 15.55
CA ASN A 42 -41.93 -3.16 14.95
C ASN A 42 -40.48 -3.14 14.44
N MET A 43 -39.55 -3.23 15.39
CA MET A 43 -38.12 -3.14 15.15
C MET A 43 -37.62 -4.22 14.18
N ARG A 44 -38.23 -5.41 14.18
CA ARG A 44 -37.87 -6.53 13.28
C ARG A 44 -38.12 -6.19 11.81
N GLU A 45 -39.27 -5.62 11.50
CA GLU A 45 -39.61 -5.20 10.12
C GLU A 45 -38.71 -4.04 9.68
N LEU A 46 -38.48 -3.06 10.55
CA LEU A 46 -37.57 -1.94 10.28
C LEU A 46 -36.17 -2.44 9.89
N TYR A 47 -35.58 -3.36 10.67
CA TYR A 47 -34.27 -3.94 10.36
C TYR A 47 -34.26 -4.72 9.04
N GLN A 48 -35.36 -5.38 8.67
CA GLN A 48 -35.45 -6.06 7.37
C GLN A 48 -35.43 -5.08 6.19
N HIS A 49 -36.14 -3.96 6.29
CA HIS A 49 -36.11 -2.90 5.27
C HIS A 49 -34.70 -2.29 5.17
N VAL A 50 -34.07 -1.93 6.28
CA VAL A 50 -32.68 -1.42 6.30
C VAL A 50 -31.70 -2.39 5.66
N LYS A 51 -31.85 -3.69 5.94
CA LYS A 51 -31.01 -4.74 5.34
C LYS A 51 -31.23 -4.86 3.83
N LYS A 52 -32.46 -4.71 3.33
CA LYS A 52 -32.78 -4.73 1.89
C LYS A 52 -32.25 -3.50 1.15
N THR A 53 -32.25 -2.33 1.80
CA THR A 53 -31.71 -1.08 1.23
C THR A 53 -30.20 -1.11 1.12
N ARG A 54 -29.52 -1.83 2.02
CA ARG A 54 -28.08 -2.04 1.92
C ARG A 54 -27.80 -2.85 0.66
N THR A 55 -27.12 -2.23 -0.30
CA THR A 55 -26.73 -2.85 -1.58
C THR A 55 -26.08 -4.21 -1.31
N ALA A 56 -26.60 -5.26 -1.95
CA ALA A 56 -25.94 -6.55 -1.97
C ALA A 56 -24.54 -6.37 -2.57
N PHE A 57 -23.52 -6.96 -1.94
CA PHE A 57 -22.17 -6.99 -2.48
C PHE A 57 -22.21 -7.71 -3.84
N MET A 58 -22.08 -6.95 -4.92
CA MET A 58 -21.88 -7.51 -6.25
C MET A 58 -20.38 -7.53 -6.52
N ALA A 59 -19.78 -8.72 -6.47
CA ALA A 59 -18.42 -8.91 -6.94
C ALA A 59 -18.37 -8.50 -8.41
N ARG A 60 -17.53 -7.52 -8.75
CA ARG A 60 -17.29 -7.17 -10.16
C ARG A 60 -16.63 -8.37 -10.84
N GLN A 61 -17.30 -8.96 -11.83
CA GLN A 61 -16.67 -9.94 -12.70
C GLN A 61 -15.69 -9.21 -13.62
N ALA A 62 -14.41 -9.52 -13.51
CA ALA A 62 -13.38 -8.98 -14.39
C ALA A 62 -13.47 -9.68 -15.75
N THR A 63 -13.64 -8.91 -16.82
CA THR A 63 -13.56 -9.42 -18.20
C THR A 63 -12.16 -9.15 -18.75
N ILE A 64 -11.48 -10.18 -19.26
CA ILE A 64 -10.16 -10.07 -19.87
C ILE A 64 -10.22 -10.61 -21.30
N ARG A 65 -9.49 -9.99 -22.24
CA ARG A 65 -9.40 -10.49 -23.62
C ARG A 65 -8.37 -11.62 -23.76
N GLY A 66 -8.82 -12.72 -24.32
CA GLY A 66 -8.02 -13.87 -24.71
C GLY A 66 -7.04 -13.56 -25.84
N ARG A 67 -6.19 -14.52 -26.19
CA ARG A 67 -5.18 -14.36 -27.26
C ARG A 67 -5.82 -14.12 -28.63
N ASN A 68 -6.98 -14.74 -28.88
CA ASN A 68 -7.69 -14.66 -30.16
C ASN A 68 -8.77 -13.56 -30.16
N GLY A 69 -8.79 -12.68 -29.16
CA GLY A 69 -9.79 -11.61 -29.02
C GLY A 69 -11.10 -12.03 -28.35
N GLU A 70 -11.24 -13.27 -27.89
CA GLU A 70 -12.42 -13.72 -27.13
C GLU A 70 -12.50 -13.05 -25.73
N GLU A 71 -13.69 -12.84 -25.21
CA GLU A 71 -13.88 -12.33 -23.85
C GLU A 71 -13.90 -13.47 -22.83
N LEU A 72 -13.01 -13.41 -21.85
CA LEU A 72 -12.88 -14.40 -20.79
C LEU A 72 -13.52 -13.86 -19.50
N HIS A 73 -14.50 -14.62 -18.99
CA HIS A 73 -15.21 -14.32 -17.74
C HIS A 73 -14.96 -15.34 -16.63
N ASP A 74 -14.41 -16.51 -16.96
CA ASP A 74 -14.10 -17.57 -15.99
C ASP A 74 -12.74 -17.33 -15.31
N GLN A 75 -12.67 -17.58 -14.01
CA GLN A 75 -11.46 -17.40 -13.21
C GLN A 75 -10.32 -18.30 -13.67
N LYS A 76 -10.61 -19.52 -14.14
CA LYS A 76 -9.58 -20.42 -14.69
C LYS A 76 -9.03 -19.90 -16.01
N GLY A 77 -9.90 -19.44 -16.90
CA GLY A 77 -9.52 -18.82 -18.17
C GLY A 77 -8.67 -17.56 -17.97
N ILE A 78 -9.06 -16.71 -17.02
CA ILE A 78 -8.32 -15.50 -16.63
C ILE A 78 -6.91 -15.86 -16.12
N ARG A 79 -6.78 -16.81 -15.19
CA ARG A 79 -5.47 -17.22 -14.67
C ARG A 79 -4.56 -17.79 -15.76
N LYS A 80 -5.11 -18.61 -16.66
CA LYS A 80 -4.37 -19.16 -17.79
C LYS A 80 -3.88 -18.05 -18.73
N ARG A 81 -4.75 -17.08 -19.05
CA ARG A 81 -4.40 -15.93 -19.89
C ARG A 81 -3.32 -15.05 -19.27
N TRP A 82 -3.35 -14.85 -17.95
CA TRP A 82 -2.30 -14.14 -17.22
C TRP A 82 -0.96 -14.85 -17.33
N LYS A 83 -0.93 -16.17 -17.10
CA LYS A 83 0.29 -16.98 -17.24
C LYS A 83 0.88 -16.87 -18.66
N GLU A 84 0.04 -17.07 -19.68
CA GLU A 84 0.45 -16.96 -21.09
C GLU A 84 0.97 -15.56 -21.44
N TYR A 85 0.35 -14.50 -20.91
CA TYR A 85 0.80 -13.12 -21.12
C TYR A 85 2.18 -12.89 -20.53
N THR A 86 2.40 -13.31 -19.27
CA THR A 86 3.68 -13.13 -18.58
C THR A 86 4.78 -13.95 -19.24
N GLU A 87 4.49 -15.19 -19.66
CA GLU A 87 5.46 -15.99 -20.40
C GLU A 87 5.82 -15.32 -21.73
N GLN A 88 4.87 -14.76 -22.48
CA GLN A 88 5.15 -13.99 -23.69
C GLN A 88 5.97 -12.72 -23.41
N LEU A 89 5.70 -12.03 -22.32
CA LEU A 89 6.42 -10.82 -21.93
C LEU A 89 7.90 -11.12 -21.63
N TYR A 90 8.19 -12.31 -21.09
CA TYR A 90 9.53 -12.69 -20.63
C TYR A 90 10.19 -13.80 -21.50
N ALA A 91 9.60 -14.22 -22.62
CA ALA A 91 10.11 -15.31 -23.47
C ALA A 91 11.34 -14.96 -24.33
N GLY A 92 11.88 -13.74 -24.21
CA GLY A 92 13.13 -13.34 -24.86
C GLY A 92 12.93 -12.68 -26.23
N ASN A 93 13.76 -11.68 -26.49
CA ASN A 93 13.90 -10.83 -27.70
C ASN A 93 13.33 -9.39 -27.63
N ASN A 94 12.80 -8.94 -26.48
CA ASN A 94 12.64 -7.50 -26.19
C ASN A 94 13.43 -7.08 -24.93
N LEU A 95 14.42 -7.87 -24.54
CA LEU A 95 15.53 -7.32 -23.79
C LEU A 95 16.46 -6.83 -24.88
N ASP A 96 16.40 -5.53 -25.14
CA ASP A 96 17.37 -4.85 -25.98
C ASP A 96 18.75 -5.20 -25.40
N GLU A 97 19.51 -6.08 -26.07
CA GLU A 97 20.90 -6.37 -25.70
C GLU A 97 21.81 -5.15 -25.94
N GLN A 98 21.24 -4.05 -26.46
CA GLN A 98 21.82 -2.70 -26.45
C GLN A 98 21.40 -1.86 -25.25
N ALA A 99 20.78 -2.45 -24.22
CA ALA A 99 20.99 -1.92 -22.88
C ALA A 99 22.46 -2.20 -22.53
N GLU A 100 23.36 -1.40 -23.12
CA GLU A 100 24.67 -1.14 -22.55
C GLU A 100 24.46 -1.04 -21.04
N ASP A 101 25.37 -1.64 -20.27
CA ASP A 101 25.68 -1.19 -18.91
C ASP A 101 26.07 0.29 -19.03
N LYS A 102 25.09 1.16 -19.28
CA LYS A 102 25.14 2.50 -18.78
C LYS A 102 25.39 2.29 -17.31
N PRO A 103 26.49 2.83 -16.77
CA PRO A 103 26.55 3.04 -15.35
C PRO A 103 25.17 3.58 -14.99
N LEU A 104 24.51 2.97 -14.01
CA LEU A 104 23.42 3.61 -13.33
C LEU A 104 24.01 4.94 -12.85
N GLU A 105 23.96 5.94 -13.71
CA GLU A 105 23.99 7.33 -13.34
C GLU A 105 22.79 7.37 -12.44
N LEU A 106 23.07 7.22 -11.14
CA LEU A 106 22.10 7.36 -10.09
C LEU A 106 21.50 8.73 -10.37
N GLU A 107 20.37 8.76 -11.08
CA GLU A 107 19.55 9.94 -11.21
C GLU A 107 19.26 10.27 -9.76
N LEU A 108 20.02 11.23 -9.25
CA LEU A 108 19.86 11.71 -7.90
C LEU A 108 18.38 12.08 -7.81
N GLU A 109 17.67 11.44 -6.88
CA GLU A 109 16.24 11.72 -6.72
C GLU A 109 16.08 13.24 -6.69
N PRO A 110 15.14 13.78 -7.50
CA PRO A 110 15.03 15.21 -7.66
C PRO A 110 14.79 15.88 -6.32
N ASP A 111 15.18 17.15 -6.21
CA ASP A 111 14.89 17.92 -5.02
C ASP A 111 13.40 17.91 -4.70
N ILE A 112 13.08 17.76 -3.42
CA ILE A 112 11.71 17.78 -2.91
C ILE A 112 11.01 19.07 -3.39
N LEU A 113 9.87 18.91 -4.07
CA LEU A 113 9.10 20.02 -4.62
C LEU A 113 8.21 20.66 -3.56
N GLU A 114 7.93 21.96 -3.69
CA GLU A 114 6.99 22.64 -2.79
C GLU A 114 5.58 22.01 -2.84
N ASP A 115 5.16 21.52 -4.01
CA ASP A 115 3.86 20.87 -4.20
C ASP A 115 3.74 19.54 -3.43
N GLU A 116 4.82 18.77 -3.35
CA GLU A 116 4.87 17.53 -2.56
C GLU A 116 4.72 17.82 -1.07
N VAL A 117 5.38 18.87 -0.59
CA VAL A 117 5.26 19.33 0.80
C VAL A 117 3.84 19.83 1.09
N VAL A 118 3.25 20.61 0.19
CA VAL A 118 1.85 21.05 0.32
C VAL A 118 0.90 19.86 0.36
N TRP A 119 1.11 18.87 -0.50
CA TRP A 119 0.31 17.66 -0.52
C TRP A 119 0.45 16.87 0.78
N ALA A 120 1.67 16.64 1.26
CA ALA A 120 1.94 15.95 2.52
C ALA A 120 1.30 16.67 3.71
N MET A 121 1.40 18.00 3.77
CA MET A 121 0.79 18.82 4.83
C MET A 121 -0.74 18.69 4.88
N LYS A 122 -1.40 18.50 3.73
CA LYS A 122 -2.86 18.24 3.66
C LYS A 122 -3.23 16.86 4.20
N GLN A 123 -2.34 15.87 4.10
CA GLN A 123 -2.57 14.50 4.61
C GLN A 123 -2.37 14.38 6.13
N LEU A 124 -1.79 15.39 6.79
CA LEU A 124 -1.54 15.35 8.24
C LEU A 124 -2.85 15.47 9.04
N ALA A 125 -3.19 14.38 9.72
CA ALA A 125 -4.34 14.30 10.62
C ALA A 125 -4.14 15.17 11.89
N ASN A 126 -5.20 15.87 12.30
CA ASN A 126 -5.24 16.62 13.54
C ASN A 126 -5.48 15.70 14.75
N ARG A 127 -5.09 16.16 15.93
CA ARG A 127 -5.32 15.55 17.25
C ARG A 127 -4.68 14.17 17.41
N LYS A 128 -3.64 13.88 16.62
CA LYS A 128 -2.79 12.72 16.86
C LYS A 128 -1.85 13.05 18.02
N GLY A 129 -1.60 12.06 18.87
CA GLY A 129 -0.61 12.21 19.94
C GLY A 129 0.77 12.55 19.35
N PRO A 130 1.58 13.37 20.06
CA PRO A 130 2.94 13.68 19.61
C PRO A 130 3.79 12.41 19.53
N GLY A 131 4.82 12.45 18.69
CA GLY A 131 5.80 11.37 18.57
C GLY A 131 6.71 11.26 19.79
N THR A 132 7.76 10.46 19.67
CA THR A 132 8.83 10.34 20.68
C THR A 132 9.57 11.65 20.93
N ASP A 133 9.51 12.57 19.97
CA ASP A 133 10.05 13.93 20.05
C ASP A 133 9.18 14.89 20.88
N GLY A 134 7.95 14.50 21.24
CA GLY A 134 7.02 15.34 21.97
C GLY A 134 6.42 16.48 21.15
N ILE A 135 6.58 16.47 19.82
CA ILE A 135 6.13 17.56 18.94
C ILE A 135 4.78 17.21 18.31
N PRO A 136 3.70 17.95 18.62
CA PRO A 136 2.41 17.76 17.96
C PRO A 136 2.42 18.34 16.53
N LEU A 137 1.74 17.64 15.60
CA LEU A 137 1.67 17.97 14.18
C LEU A 137 1.01 19.33 13.89
N GLU A 138 0.18 19.80 14.82
CA GLU A 138 -0.49 21.10 14.77
C GLU A 138 0.50 22.26 14.73
N LEU A 139 1.69 22.11 15.32
CA LEU A 139 2.72 23.14 15.31
C LEU A 139 3.39 23.31 13.94
N LEU A 140 3.27 22.32 13.06
CA LEU A 140 3.84 22.38 11.71
C LEU A 140 2.90 23.09 10.72
N LYS A 141 1.59 23.10 10.98
CA LYS A 141 0.58 23.72 10.10
C LYS A 141 0.72 25.24 9.90
N PRO A 142 1.08 26.05 10.90
CA PRO A 142 1.28 27.49 10.71
C PRO A 142 2.61 27.85 10.02
N ILE A 143 3.52 26.89 9.84
CA ILE A 143 4.84 27.15 9.25
C ILE A 143 4.69 27.36 7.73
N PRO A 144 5.32 28.40 7.14
CA PRO A 144 5.32 28.60 5.70
C PRO A 144 5.86 27.38 4.95
N THR A 145 5.19 26.99 3.87
CA THR A 145 5.57 25.83 3.05
C THR A 145 7.00 25.92 2.55
N LYS A 146 7.46 27.11 2.13
CA LYS A 146 8.85 27.36 1.72
C LYS A 146 9.88 27.04 2.80
N THR A 147 9.55 27.34 4.06
CA THR A 147 10.43 27.04 5.20
C THR A 147 10.47 25.54 5.46
N LEU A 148 9.33 24.85 5.33
CA LEU A 148 9.28 23.39 5.44
C LEU A 148 10.03 22.72 4.29
N THR A 149 9.88 23.18 3.06
CA THR A 149 10.60 22.64 1.90
C THR A 149 12.10 22.79 2.04
N SER A 150 12.59 23.97 2.42
CA SER A 150 14.03 24.18 2.63
C SER A 150 14.58 23.35 3.80
N LEU A 151 13.79 23.15 4.87
CA LEU A 151 14.14 22.25 5.96
C LEU A 151 14.22 20.79 5.49
N CYS A 152 13.21 20.30 4.77
CA CYS A 152 13.16 18.94 4.22
C CYS A 152 14.33 18.70 3.25
N GLN A 153 14.62 19.64 2.35
CA GLN A 153 15.76 19.53 1.43
C GLN A 153 17.10 19.53 2.16
N ARG A 154 17.23 20.36 3.21
CA ARG A 154 18.44 20.36 4.04
C ARG A 154 18.62 19.02 4.75
N ILE A 155 17.56 18.50 5.37
CA ILE A 155 17.53 17.16 5.98
C ILE A 155 17.89 16.10 4.95
N TRP A 156 17.27 16.12 3.77
CA TRP A 156 17.54 15.17 2.69
C TRP A 156 19.02 15.14 2.29
N ARG A 157 19.65 16.31 2.19
CA ARG A 157 21.05 16.44 1.76
C ARG A 157 22.07 16.19 2.87
N THR A 158 21.71 16.41 4.15
CA THR A 158 22.69 16.39 5.26
C THR A 158 22.44 15.32 6.31
N CYS A 159 21.26 14.69 6.34
CA CYS A 159 20.98 13.68 7.36
C CYS A 159 21.73 12.39 7.09
N LYS A 160 22.48 11.98 8.09
CA LYS A 160 23.00 10.62 8.20
C LYS A 160 21.89 9.72 8.73
N THR A 161 21.46 8.75 7.94
CA THR A 161 20.58 7.68 8.40
C THR A 161 21.36 6.69 9.26
N GLN A 162 20.75 6.26 10.36
CA GLN A 162 21.31 5.24 11.23
C GLN A 162 20.21 4.31 11.74
N PRO A 163 20.50 3.01 11.93
CA PRO A 163 19.53 2.08 12.48
C PRO A 163 19.11 2.49 13.90
N TYR A 164 17.80 2.64 14.12
CA TYR A 164 17.24 2.97 15.43
C TYR A 164 17.12 1.73 16.33
N HIS A 165 17.43 1.90 17.61
CA HIS A 165 17.28 0.90 18.66
C HIS A 165 16.55 1.53 19.83
N LYS A 166 15.54 0.84 20.37
CA LYS A 166 14.90 1.26 21.63
C LYS A 166 15.90 1.10 22.78
N ILE A 167 16.09 2.18 23.54
CA ILE A 167 16.98 2.21 24.69
C ILE A 167 16.42 1.24 25.75
N ASN A 168 17.27 0.35 26.30
CA ASN A 168 16.95 -0.64 27.34
C ASN A 168 16.07 -1.86 26.93
N GLU A 169 15.87 -2.15 25.65
CA GLU A 169 15.14 -3.35 25.24
C GLU A 169 16.09 -4.52 24.89
N ASN A 170 16.02 -5.62 25.66
CA ASN A 170 16.77 -6.85 25.39
C ASN A 170 16.35 -7.43 24.02
N LEU A 171 17.33 -7.80 23.18
CA LEU A 171 17.12 -8.41 21.86
C LEU A 171 16.55 -9.83 21.99
N ARG A 172 15.27 -9.96 22.37
CA ARG A 172 14.61 -11.25 22.65
C ARG A 172 14.67 -12.26 21.50
N TYR A 173 14.79 -11.78 20.27
CA TYR A 173 14.91 -12.60 19.05
C TYR A 173 16.35 -13.12 18.80
N ILE A 174 17.34 -12.57 19.51
CA ILE A 174 18.73 -13.02 19.55
C ILE A 174 18.97 -13.66 20.92
N ASN A 175 18.33 -14.81 21.17
CA ASN A 175 18.45 -15.52 22.44
C ASN A 175 18.57 -17.03 22.20
N VAL A 176 19.40 -17.72 22.97
CA VAL A 176 19.61 -19.18 22.89
C VAL A 176 18.30 -19.94 23.11
N ASN A 177 17.52 -19.46 24.07
CA ASN A 177 16.22 -20.01 24.48
C ASN A 177 15.08 -19.61 23.54
N SER A 178 15.37 -18.86 22.46
CA SER A 178 14.37 -18.59 21.43
C SER A 178 14.00 -19.89 20.72
N ASN A 179 12.70 -20.19 20.66
CA ASN A 179 12.16 -21.39 20.03
C ASN A 179 12.04 -21.25 18.50
N HIS A 180 12.98 -20.52 17.87
CA HIS A 180 12.98 -20.32 16.42
C HIS A 180 13.47 -21.59 15.68
N PRO A 181 12.85 -21.97 14.54
CA PRO A 181 13.36 -23.03 13.69
C PRO A 181 14.81 -22.79 13.25
N HIS A 182 15.57 -23.87 13.01
CA HIS A 182 16.98 -23.79 12.63
C HIS A 182 17.23 -22.95 11.36
N SER A 183 16.32 -23.02 10.39
CA SER A 183 16.35 -22.18 9.18
C SER A 183 16.34 -20.68 9.50
N ILE A 184 15.50 -20.28 10.46
CA ILE A 184 15.39 -18.89 10.90
C ILE A 184 16.66 -18.45 11.64
N LYS A 185 17.23 -19.30 12.52
CA LYS A 185 18.49 -18.99 13.22
C LYS A 185 19.66 -18.81 12.22
N LYS A 186 19.70 -19.60 11.14
CA LYS A 186 20.72 -19.48 10.08
C LYS A 186 20.55 -18.20 9.25
N SER A 187 19.32 -17.83 8.91
CA SER A 187 19.03 -16.61 8.15
C SER A 187 19.08 -15.33 8.98
N LEU A 188 18.99 -15.43 10.31
CA LEU A 188 18.93 -14.29 11.22
C LEU A 188 20.17 -13.39 11.09
N ILE A 189 21.36 -13.98 11.05
CA ILE A 189 22.63 -13.24 10.91
C ILE A 189 22.62 -12.42 9.61
N ASN A 190 22.28 -13.07 8.50
CA ASN A 190 22.20 -12.41 7.19
C ASN A 190 21.16 -11.28 7.15
N ASN A 191 19.99 -11.51 7.74
CA ASN A 191 18.92 -10.51 7.79
C ASN A 191 19.30 -9.30 8.64
N ILE A 192 20.00 -9.52 9.77
CA ILE A 192 20.50 -8.43 10.60
C ILE A 192 21.57 -7.64 9.84
N SER A 193 22.52 -8.32 9.19
CA SER A 193 23.58 -7.69 8.39
C SER A 193 22.99 -6.80 7.31
N LYS A 194 22.10 -7.35 6.48
CA LYS A 194 21.41 -6.62 5.42
C LYS A 194 20.63 -5.42 5.93
N ARG A 195 19.92 -5.58 7.06
CA ARG A 195 19.16 -4.48 7.65
C ARG A 195 20.05 -3.34 8.12
N ILE A 196 21.16 -3.65 8.80
CA ILE A 196 22.08 -2.62 9.29
C ILE A 196 22.77 -1.94 8.10
N SER A 197 23.21 -2.71 7.10
CA SER A 197 23.78 -2.16 5.86
C SER A 197 22.82 -1.19 5.16
N LEU A 198 21.55 -1.56 5.00
CA LEU A 198 20.56 -0.74 4.31
C LEU A 198 20.20 0.54 5.07
N LEU A 199 20.25 0.52 6.41
CA LEU A 199 19.88 1.66 7.25
C LEU A 199 21.06 2.54 7.65
N SER A 200 22.30 2.11 7.43
CA SER A 200 23.49 2.85 7.81
C SER A 200 23.95 3.72 6.66
N TYR A 201 24.09 5.01 6.92
CA TYR A 201 24.58 5.98 5.94
C TYR A 201 26.04 5.77 5.56
N ASP A 202 26.91 5.42 6.51
CA ASP A 202 28.33 5.20 6.30
C ASP A 202 28.84 3.95 7.04
N LEU A 203 30.06 3.52 6.70
CA LEU A 203 30.73 2.36 7.32
C LEU A 203 30.95 2.58 8.84
N GLU A 204 31.13 3.82 9.28
CA GLU A 204 31.33 4.14 10.70
C GLU A 204 30.04 3.88 11.52
N ILE A 205 28.89 4.35 11.02
CA ILE A 205 27.56 4.07 11.56
C ILE A 205 27.27 2.57 11.50
N PHE A 206 27.57 1.91 10.37
CA PHE A 206 27.42 0.46 10.25
C PHE A 206 28.19 -0.27 11.35
N ASN A 207 29.48 0.01 11.50
CA ASN A 207 30.34 -0.65 12.48
C ASN A 207 29.85 -0.41 13.90
N LYS A 208 29.47 0.83 14.23
CA LYS A 208 28.91 1.19 15.55
C LYS A 208 27.65 0.41 15.89
N HIS A 209 26.79 0.13 14.91
CA HIS A 209 25.57 -0.64 15.15
C HIS A 209 25.79 -2.15 15.05
N ALA A 210 26.74 -2.60 14.23
CA ALA A 210 27.10 -4.00 14.11
C ALA A 210 27.69 -4.54 15.41
N THR A 211 28.49 -3.75 16.16
CA THR A 211 29.06 -4.18 17.46
C THR A 211 27.98 -4.60 18.45
N TYR A 212 26.91 -3.81 18.59
CA TYR A 212 25.77 -4.12 19.46
C TYR A 212 25.12 -5.49 19.16
N TYR A 213 24.94 -5.82 17.88
CA TYR A 213 24.38 -7.12 17.48
C TYR A 213 25.40 -8.26 17.58
N ASN A 214 26.67 -8.00 17.26
CA ASN A 214 27.75 -8.98 17.37
C ASN A 214 27.94 -9.43 18.83
N GLU A 215 27.83 -8.50 19.79
CA GLU A 215 27.86 -8.81 21.22
C GLU A 215 26.69 -9.71 21.62
N ALA A 216 25.46 -9.36 21.23
CA ALA A 216 24.27 -10.17 21.52
C ALA A 216 24.31 -11.56 20.85
N LEU A 217 24.81 -11.67 19.61
CA LEU A 217 24.98 -12.95 18.91
C LEU A 217 26.03 -13.83 19.60
N ARG A 218 27.11 -13.22 20.10
CA ARG A 218 28.16 -13.91 20.87
C ARG A 218 27.63 -14.43 22.19
N GLU A 219 26.88 -13.63 22.94
CA GLU A 219 26.22 -14.04 24.19
C GLU A 219 25.21 -15.17 23.95
N ALA A 220 24.50 -15.14 22.82
CA ALA A 220 23.54 -16.18 22.47
C ALA A 220 24.18 -17.47 21.94
N ALA A 221 25.50 -17.55 21.79
CA ALA A 221 26.20 -18.68 21.14
C ALA A 221 25.62 -19.05 19.74
N ILE A 222 24.91 -18.11 19.08
CA ILE A 222 24.35 -18.28 17.74
C ILE A 222 25.43 -17.84 16.75
N GLY A 223 26.31 -18.77 16.38
CA GLY A 223 27.30 -18.57 15.32
C GLY A 223 28.64 -18.00 15.79
N SER A 224 29.51 -18.85 16.31
CA SER A 224 30.89 -18.50 16.70
C SER A 224 31.83 -18.16 15.52
N LYS A 225 31.30 -17.97 14.30
CA LYS A 225 32.12 -17.93 13.07
C LYS A 225 31.75 -16.84 12.05
N TYR A 226 30.72 -16.02 12.30
CA TYR A 226 30.23 -15.04 11.32
C TYR A 226 30.04 -13.68 11.99
N LEU A 227 31.00 -12.77 11.74
CA LEU A 227 30.82 -11.34 12.01
C LEU A 227 29.86 -10.76 10.96
N LEU A 228 29.00 -9.82 11.36
CA LEU A 228 28.20 -9.06 10.42
C LEU A 228 29.15 -8.34 9.44
N GLN A 229 29.01 -8.64 8.15
CA GLN A 229 29.79 -8.02 7.08
C GLN A 229 28.91 -6.99 6.36
N GLN A 230 29.49 -5.84 6.03
CA GLN A 230 28.79 -4.87 5.19
C GLN A 230 28.77 -5.43 3.76
N ASP A 231 27.58 -5.67 3.23
CA ASP A 231 27.41 -5.87 1.80
C ASP A 231 27.66 -4.51 1.15
N ILE A 232 28.81 -4.33 0.50
CA ILE A 232 29.10 -3.18 -0.35
C ILE A 232 28.33 -3.44 -1.65
N LEU A 233 27.31 -2.63 -1.92
CA LEU A 233 26.71 -2.51 -3.26
C LEU A 233 27.65 -1.71 -4.16
#